data_AF-A0A428DLB6-F1
#
_entry.id   AF-A0A428DLB6-F1
#
_cell.length_a   1.000
_cell.length_b   1.000
_cell.length_c   1.000
_cell.angle_alpha   90.00
_cell.angle_beta   90.00
_cell.angle_gamma   90.00
#
_symmetry.space_group_name_H-M   'P 1'
#
loop_
_entity.id
_entity.type
_entity.pdbx_description
1 polymer ?
#
loop_
_entity_poly.entity_id
_entity_poly.type
_entity_poly.pdbx_seq_one_letter_code
_entity_poly.pdbx_strand_id
1 'polypeptide(L)'
;MLAPLNEYYTDEEYEFALRQMYLMMERNRIYTMAAVILKEKNSLQTDYKEKVRESAEETKVAIGKIKSQMDTAIKGQVKKKLEEVTTEKLSQYDSIC
;
A
#
# COMPACT_ATOMS: atom_id res chain seq x y z
N MET A 1 -19.63 66.01 2.40
CA MET A 1 -20.54 64.90 2.73
C MET A 1 -19.69 63.69 3.01
N LEU A 2 -19.76 63.14 4.23
CA LEU A 2 -19.15 61.85 4.56
C LEU A 2 -19.85 60.78 3.71
N ALA A 3 -19.09 60.00 2.95
CA ALA A 3 -19.64 58.87 2.19
C ALA A 3 -20.32 57.91 3.18
N PRO A 4 -21.53 57.42 2.88
CA PRO A 4 -22.21 56.50 3.78
C PRO A 4 -21.35 55.23 3.93
N LEU A 5 -21.09 54.86 5.19
CA LEU A 5 -20.40 53.64 5.60
C LEU A 5 -21.31 52.40 5.47
N ASN A 6 -22.15 52.35 4.44
CA ASN A 6 -23.09 51.26 4.12
C ASN A 6 -22.99 51.05 2.60
N GLU A 7 -22.80 49.87 2.02
CA GLU A 7 -22.76 48.50 2.49
C GLU A 7 -21.77 47.80 1.55
N TYR A 8 -20.79 47.07 2.07
CA TYR A 8 -19.81 46.38 1.22
C TYR A 8 -20.40 45.16 0.47
N TYR A 9 -21.68 44.84 0.71
CA TYR A 9 -22.44 43.78 0.04
C TYR A 9 -23.93 44.13 0.12
N THR A 10 -24.66 44.01 -0.98
CA THR A 10 -26.12 43.83 -0.89
C THR A 10 -26.43 42.47 -0.25
N ASP A 11 -27.57 42.31 0.44
CA ASP A 11 -27.92 41.05 1.14
C ASP A 11 -27.78 39.81 0.23
N GLU A 12 -28.05 39.95 -1.08
CA GLU A 12 -27.88 38.89 -2.07
C GLU A 12 -26.40 38.54 -2.34
N GLU A 13 -25.52 39.54 -2.41
CA GLU A 13 -24.08 39.34 -2.62
C GLU A 13 -23.41 38.72 -1.38
N TYR A 14 -23.89 39.08 -0.18
CA TYR A 14 -23.42 38.51 1.07
C TYR A 14 -23.75 37.00 1.16
N GLU A 15 -25.00 36.63 0.89
CA GLU A 15 -25.45 35.23 0.88
C GLU A 15 -24.78 34.42 -0.23
N PHE A 16 -24.44 35.04 -1.36
CA PHE A 16 -23.65 34.40 -2.40
C PHE A 16 -22.20 34.16 -1.94
N ALA A 17 -21.55 35.15 -1.36
CA ALA A 17 -20.18 35.03 -0.86
C ALA A 17 -20.07 33.95 0.22
N LEU A 18 -21.01 33.91 1.18
CA LEU A 18 -21.08 32.86 2.19
C LEU A 18 -21.20 31.47 1.56
N ARG A 19 -22.07 31.28 0.57
CA ARG A 19 -22.20 29.99 -0.13
C ARG A 19 -20.92 29.57 -0.84
N GLN A 20 -20.21 30.49 -1.48
CA GLN A 20 -18.92 30.19 -2.11
C GLN A 20 -17.85 29.79 -1.07
N MET A 21 -17.81 30.47 0.08
CA MET A 21 -16.91 30.10 1.18
C MET A 21 -17.20 28.70 1.71
N TYR A 22 -18.47 28.36 1.95
CA TYR A 22 -18.85 27.01 2.37
C TYR A 22 -18.45 25.94 1.35
N LEU A 23 -18.67 26.17 0.05
CA LEU A 23 -18.25 25.25 -1.00
C LEU A 23 -16.73 25.05 -1.03
N MET A 24 -15.97 26.13 -0.83
CA MET A 24 -14.51 26.07 -0.79
C MET A 24 -14.02 25.30 0.44
N MET A 25 -14.62 25.52 1.60
CA MET A 25 -14.31 24.75 2.82
C MET A 25 -14.65 23.27 2.64
N GLU A 26 -15.80 22.95 2.05
CA GLU A 26 -16.21 21.57 1.84
C GLU A 26 -15.31 20.84 0.83
N ARG A 27 -14.90 21.52 -0.24
CA ARG A 27 -13.88 20.99 -1.17
C ARG A 27 -12.58 20.70 -0.44
N ASN A 28 -12.08 21.64 0.37
CA ASN A 28 -10.85 21.46 1.14
C ASN A 28 -10.97 20.29 2.13
N ARG A 29 -12.12 20.11 2.77
CA ARG A 29 -12.42 18.98 3.65
C ARG A 29 -12.33 17.66 2.89
N ILE A 30 -12.98 17.56 1.72
CA ILE A 30 -12.95 16.37 0.87
C ILE A 30 -11.52 16.06 0.40
N TYR A 31 -10.77 17.06 -0.07
CA TYR A 31 -9.38 16.87 -0.49
C TYR A 31 -8.49 16.37 0.65
N THR A 32 -8.66 16.93 1.84
CA THR A 32 -7.88 16.52 3.01
C THR A 32 -8.20 15.08 3.42
N MET A 33 -9.48 14.71 3.45
CA MET A 33 -9.89 13.32 3.74
C MET A 33 -9.36 12.35 2.70
N ALA A 34 -9.46 12.70 1.41
CA ALA A 34 -8.92 11.86 0.33
C ALA A 34 -7.40 11.69 0.45
N ALA A 35 -6.66 12.74 0.79
CA ALA A 35 -5.22 12.67 0.99
C ALA A 35 -4.83 11.73 2.16
N VAL A 36 -5.57 11.79 3.28
CA VAL A 36 -5.36 10.89 4.41
C VAL A 36 -5.61 9.43 4.01
N ILE A 37 -6.75 9.15 3.37
CA ILE A 37 -7.13 7.80 2.92
C ILE A 37 -6.09 7.24 1.93
N LEU A 38 -5.62 8.06 0.98
CA LEU A 38 -4.60 7.64 0.03
C LEU A 38 -3.27 7.34 0.71
N LYS A 39 -2.89 8.15 1.70
CA LYS A 39 -1.67 7.90 2.48
C LYS A 39 -1.76 6.59 3.26
N GLU A 40 -2.87 6.34 3.94
CA GLU A 40 -3.10 5.10 4.68
C GLU A 40 -3.10 3.88 3.75
N LYS A 41 -3.80 3.97 2.60
CA LYS A 41 -3.79 2.93 1.58
C LYS A 41 -2.38 2.59 1.11
N ASN A 42 -1.56 3.59 0.80
CA ASN A 42 -0.19 3.38 0.33
C ASN A 42 0.70 2.78 1.43
N SER A 43 0.50 3.20 2.68
CA SER A 43 1.19 2.61 3.82
C SER A 43 0.86 1.13 3.99
N LEU A 44 -0.44 0.78 3.94
CA LEU A 44 -0.90 -0.62 4.02
C LEU A 44 -0.36 -1.45 2.85
N GLN A 45 -0.43 -0.93 1.63
CA GLN A 45 0.09 -1.65 0.46
C GLN A 45 1.59 -1.95 0.60
N THR A 46 2.36 -1.01 1.16
CA THR A 46 3.79 -1.20 1.39
C THR A 46 4.04 -2.22 2.49
N ASP A 47 3.36 -2.11 3.63
CA ASP A 47 3.47 -3.05 4.76
C ASP A 47 3.11 -4.49 4.35
N TYR A 48 2.01 -4.67 3.62
CA TYR A 48 1.63 -6.00 3.12
C TYR A 48 2.61 -6.54 2.07
N LYS A 49 3.16 -5.68 1.21
CA LYS A 49 4.20 -6.10 0.25
C LYS A 49 5.44 -6.59 0.98
N GLU A 50 5.86 -5.90 2.04
CA GLU A 50 6.99 -6.30 2.86
C GLU A 50 6.73 -7.61 3.60
N LYS A 51 5.56 -7.77 4.24
CA LYS A 51 5.16 -9.02 4.89
C LYS A 51 5.11 -10.23 3.95
N VAL A 52 4.61 -10.03 2.71
CA VAL A 52 4.61 -11.08 1.69
C VAL A 52 6.04 -11.47 1.31
N ARG A 53 6.93 -10.49 1.15
CA ARG A 53 8.35 -10.73 0.86
C ARG A 53 9.04 -11.48 2.00
N GLU A 54 8.83 -11.05 3.25
CA GLU A 54 9.39 -11.72 4.42
C GLU A 54 8.92 -13.18 4.52
N SER A 55 7.62 -13.43 4.38
CA SER A 55 7.05 -14.78 4.39
C SER A 55 7.60 -15.67 3.26
N ALA A 56 7.78 -15.10 2.06
CA ALA A 56 8.40 -15.80 0.93
C ALA A 56 9.86 -16.17 1.22
N GLU A 57 10.63 -15.26 1.80
CA GLU A 57 12.04 -15.50 2.17
C GLU A 57 12.16 -16.54 3.29
N GLU A 58 11.33 -16.46 4.33
CA GLU A 58 11.28 -17.48 5.38
C GLU A 58 10.96 -18.87 4.81
N THR A 59 10.01 -18.95 3.90
CA THR A 59 9.64 -20.19 3.21
C THR A 59 10.80 -20.71 2.36
N LYS A 60 11.49 -19.82 1.64
CA LYS A 60 12.68 -20.15 0.83
C LYS A 60 13.81 -20.71 1.69
N VAL A 61 14.07 -20.09 2.84
CA VAL A 61 15.04 -20.57 3.83
C VAL A 61 14.64 -21.94 4.39
N ALA A 62 13.36 -22.16 4.69
CA ALA A 62 12.86 -23.45 5.16
C ALA A 62 13.03 -24.56 4.11
N ILE A 63 12.72 -24.29 2.85
CA ILE A 63 12.97 -25.20 1.72
C ILE A 63 14.47 -25.50 1.59
N GLY A 64 15.33 -24.49 1.72
CA GLY A 64 16.79 -24.66 1.73
C GLY A 64 17.28 -25.58 2.85
N LYS A 65 16.71 -25.45 4.06
CA LYS A 65 17.01 -26.35 5.18
C LYS A 65 16.57 -27.78 4.88
N ILE A 66 15.37 -27.98 4.35
CA ILE A 66 14.86 -29.31 3.94
C ILE A 66 15.80 -29.95 2.90
N LYS A 67 16.24 -29.17 1.90
CA LYS A 67 17.20 -29.63 0.89
C LYS A 67 18.49 -30.15 1.53
N SER A 68 19.08 -29.39 2.46
CA SER A 68 20.32 -29.79 3.15
C SER A 68 20.17 -31.09 3.98
N GLN A 69 19.00 -31.29 4.59
CA GLN A 69 18.70 -32.52 5.33
C GLN A 69 18.54 -33.71 4.40
N MET A 70 17.84 -33.54 3.26
CA MET A 70 17.70 -34.56 2.23
C MET A 70 19.06 -34.96 1.63
N ASP A 71 19.94 -34.00 1.36
CA ASP A 71 21.30 -34.25 0.86
C ASP A 71 22.10 -35.18 1.77
N THR A 72 21.85 -35.11 3.07
CA THR A 72 22.50 -35.93 4.10
C THR A 72 21.88 -37.32 4.21
N ALA A 73 20.54 -37.42 4.10
CA ALA A 73 19.79 -38.65 4.41
C ALA A 73 19.48 -39.54 3.19
N ILE A 74 19.38 -38.99 1.97
CA ILE A 74 18.86 -39.69 0.79
C ILE A 74 19.92 -39.71 -0.33
N LYS A 75 20.14 -40.89 -0.94
CA LYS A 75 21.08 -41.08 -2.06
C LYS A 75 20.38 -41.73 -3.26
N GLY A 76 20.94 -41.55 -4.47
CA GLY A 76 20.48 -42.23 -5.69
C GLY A 76 19.41 -41.46 -6.50
N GLN A 77 18.60 -42.18 -7.28
CA GLN A 77 17.61 -41.56 -8.20
C GLN A 77 16.52 -40.74 -7.48
N VAL A 78 16.16 -41.12 -6.25
CA VAL A 78 15.17 -40.40 -5.44
C VAL A 78 15.67 -39.00 -5.10
N LYS A 79 16.97 -38.84 -4.82
CA LYS A 79 17.60 -37.54 -4.58
C LYS A 79 17.45 -36.60 -5.78
N LYS A 80 17.76 -37.08 -6.99
CA LYS A 80 17.69 -36.25 -8.22
C LYS A 80 16.29 -35.68 -8.47
N LYS A 81 15.25 -36.52 -8.35
CA LYS A 81 13.85 -36.07 -8.50
C LYS A 81 13.48 -35.02 -7.45
N LEU A 82 13.93 -35.21 -6.21
CA LEU A 82 13.67 -34.24 -5.15
C LEU A 82 14.44 -32.93 -5.35
N GLU A 83 15.67 -32.96 -5.86
CA GLU A 83 16.45 -31.77 -6.21
C GLU A 83 15.79 -30.96 -7.33
N GLU A 84 15.26 -31.63 -8.36
CA GLU A 84 14.50 -31.00 -9.46
C GLU A 84 13.27 -30.28 -8.91
N VAL A 85 12.43 -30.96 -8.13
CA VAL A 85 11.22 -30.37 -7.52
C VAL A 85 11.57 -29.22 -6.58
N THR A 86 12.63 -29.36 -5.78
CA THR A 86 13.07 -28.32 -4.85
C THR A 86 13.52 -27.06 -5.60
N THR A 87 14.27 -27.23 -6.69
CA THR A 87 14.77 -26.12 -7.50
C THR A 87 13.63 -25.42 -8.23
N GLU A 88 12.66 -26.17 -8.76
CA GLU A 88 11.44 -25.62 -9.36
C GLU A 88 10.61 -24.82 -8.35
N LYS A 89 10.47 -25.32 -7.12
CA LYS A 89 9.71 -24.62 -6.08
C LYS A 89 10.43 -23.37 -5.59
N LEU A 90 11.76 -23.40 -5.45
CA LEU A 90 12.54 -22.22 -5.07
C LEU A 90 12.43 -21.08 -6.09
N SER A 91 12.48 -21.39 -7.39
CA SER A 91 12.39 -20.37 -8.44
C SER A 91 11.02 -19.66 -8.48
N GLN A 92 9.96 -20.30 -7.99
CA GLN A 92 8.64 -19.67 -7.85
C GLN A 92 8.67 -18.54 -6.81
N TYR A 93 9.43 -18.69 -5.72
CA TYR A 93 9.58 -17.66 -4.69
C TYR A 93 10.52 -16.52 -5.11
N ASP A 94 11.47 -16.78 -6.02
CA ASP A 94 12.33 -15.73 -6.60
C ASP A 94 11.54 -14.67 -7.39
N SER A 95 10.31 -14.99 -7.83
CA SER A 95 9.42 -14.02 -8.49
C SER A 95 8.63 -13.14 -7.52
N ILE A 96 8.63 -13.48 -6.22
CA ILE A 96 7.90 -12.79 -5.15
C ILE A 96 8.84 -11.85 -4.38
N CYS A 97 10.09 -12.27 -4.19
CA CYS A 97 11.15 -11.49 -3.54
C CYS A 97 11.77 -10.43 -4.46
#